data_AF-A0A663MRR2-F1
#
_entry.id   AF-A0A663MRR2-F1
#
_cell.length_a   1.000
_cell.length_b   1.000
_cell.length_c   1.000
_cell.angle_alpha   90.00
_cell.angle_beta   90.00
_cell.angle_gamma   90.00
#
_symmetry.space_group_name_H-M   'P 1'
#
loop_
_entity.id
_entity.type
_entity.pdbx_description
1 polymer ?
#
loop_
_entity_poly.entity_id
_entity_poly.type
_entity_poly.pdbx_seq_one_letter_code
_entity_poly.pdbx_strand_id
1 'polypeptide(L)'
;MGSISRPVTEFCLDVYNKLNRNAEDTNIVFSPMSISVALALVHLGAKNNTAVQIEKIESTMTYENLMLWASSEHMFETTVEVYLPRFKLEGTFNLNEVLQEMGMTDIFTESKADLSAMSFAKSLVLSNVIHKTYVEVNEEGTVAAAGTGAVIVRRSLPLTEVFMADHPFLFFIRHNHSNTILFFGKLCSP
;
A
#
# COMPACT_ATOMS: atom_id res chain seq x y z
N MET A 1 12.98 19.10 -0.24
CA MET A 1 11.63 18.60 0.05
C MET A 1 11.74 17.11 0.27
N GLY A 2 11.37 16.60 1.44
CA GLY A 2 11.41 15.15 1.72
C GLY A 2 10.45 14.40 0.78
N SER A 3 10.84 13.21 0.33
CA SER A 3 9.98 12.40 -0.53
C SER A 3 8.79 11.86 0.26
N ILE A 4 7.57 12.13 -0.19
CA ILE A 4 6.32 11.63 0.41
C ILE A 4 6.23 10.09 0.30
N SER A 5 6.99 9.47 -0.60
CA SER A 5 7.01 8.01 -0.75
C SER A 5 7.40 7.27 0.52
N ARG A 6 8.33 7.84 1.29
CA ARG A 6 8.89 7.16 2.45
C ARG A 6 7.84 6.99 3.57
N PRO A 7 7.22 8.07 4.09
CA PRO A 7 6.16 7.96 5.10
C PRO A 7 4.99 7.06 4.67
N VAL A 8 4.56 7.15 3.40
CA VAL A 8 3.44 6.33 2.88
C VAL A 8 3.81 4.84 2.81
N THR A 9 5.06 4.52 2.49
CA THR A 9 5.56 3.14 2.45
C THR A 9 5.69 2.55 3.85
N GLU A 10 6.16 3.33 4.81
CA GLU A 10 6.29 2.91 6.21
C GLU A 10 4.91 2.63 6.80
N PHE A 11 3.97 3.56 6.63
CA PHE A 11 2.57 3.39 6.99
C PHE A 11 1.93 2.14 6.34
N CYS A 12 2.22 1.90 5.06
CA CYS A 12 1.78 0.70 4.36
C CYS A 12 2.23 -0.59 5.06
N LEU A 13 3.51 -0.67 5.45
CA LEU A 13 4.07 -1.87 6.07
C LEU A 13 3.48 -2.11 7.46
N ASP A 14 3.25 -1.06 8.24
CA ASP A 14 2.62 -1.19 9.56
C ASP A 14 1.18 -1.68 9.46
N VAL A 15 0.37 -1.08 8.57
CA VAL A 15 -0.99 -1.54 8.30
C VAL A 15 -0.98 -3.00 7.84
N TYR A 16 -0.09 -3.36 6.91
CA TYR A 16 0.05 -4.75 6.46
C TYR A 16 0.39 -5.69 7.61
N ASN A 17 1.38 -5.36 8.44
CA ASN A 17 1.79 -6.19 9.57
C ASN A 17 0.64 -6.38 10.57
N LYS A 18 -0.19 -5.37 10.79
CA LYS A 18 -1.37 -5.45 11.66
C LYS A 18 -2.48 -6.31 11.04
N LEU A 19 -2.76 -6.13 9.75
CA LEU A 19 -3.76 -6.94 9.04
C LEU A 19 -3.34 -8.41 8.92
N ASN A 20 -2.04 -8.68 8.72
CA ASN A 20 -1.50 -10.02 8.50
C ASN A 20 -1.43 -10.87 9.78
N ARG A 21 -1.39 -10.25 10.98
CA ARG A 21 -1.33 -10.96 12.28
C ARG A 21 -2.45 -11.98 12.48
N ASN A 22 -3.61 -11.77 11.87
CA ASN A 22 -4.78 -12.62 12.03
C ASN A 22 -5.12 -13.42 10.77
N ALA A 23 -4.22 -13.45 9.77
CA ALA A 23 -4.59 -13.79 8.39
C ALA A 23 -3.41 -14.38 7.57
N GLU A 24 -2.72 -15.40 8.11
CA GLU A 24 -1.50 -15.98 7.51
C GLU A 24 -1.69 -16.46 6.06
N ASP A 25 -2.84 -17.07 5.74
CA ASP A 25 -3.13 -17.64 4.41
C ASP A 25 -4.22 -16.90 3.61
N THR A 26 -4.58 -15.68 3.99
CA THR A 26 -5.62 -14.93 3.30
C THR A 26 -5.06 -13.90 2.34
N ASN A 27 -5.74 -13.68 1.22
CA ASN A 27 -5.44 -12.56 0.34
C ASN A 27 -5.70 -11.23 1.05
N ILE A 28 -4.80 -10.27 0.87
CA ILE A 28 -4.91 -8.92 1.42
C ILE A 28 -4.71 -7.93 0.27
N VAL A 29 -5.55 -6.90 0.19
CA VAL A 29 -5.33 -5.78 -0.72
C VAL A 29 -5.85 -4.49 -0.12
N PHE A 30 -5.01 -3.46 -0.08
CA PHE A 30 -5.41 -2.13 0.38
C PHE A 30 -4.62 -1.03 -0.34
N SER A 31 -5.05 0.22 -0.17
CA SER A 31 -4.41 1.39 -0.76
C SER A 31 -3.86 2.27 0.35
N PRO A 32 -2.54 2.21 0.63
CA PRO A 32 -1.91 3.05 1.65
C PRO A 32 -2.15 4.53 1.36
N MET A 33 -1.99 4.92 0.09
CA MET A 33 -2.19 6.30 -0.33
C MET A 33 -3.61 6.81 -0.07
N SER A 34 -4.64 5.99 -0.36
CA SER A 34 -6.04 6.36 -0.07
C SER A 34 -6.27 6.58 1.42
N ILE A 35 -5.72 5.71 2.27
CA ILE A 35 -5.85 5.81 3.72
C ILE A 35 -5.11 7.05 4.23
N SER A 36 -3.88 7.29 3.78
CA SER A 36 -3.10 8.47 4.15
C SER A 36 -3.79 9.78 3.76
N VAL A 37 -4.38 9.87 2.57
CA VAL A 37 -5.13 11.07 2.16
C VAL A 37 -6.35 11.32 3.06
N ALA A 38 -7.08 10.25 3.43
CA ALA A 38 -8.20 10.38 4.35
C ALA A 38 -7.74 10.85 5.74
N LEU A 39 -6.65 10.29 6.27
CA LEU A 39 -6.07 10.71 7.54
C LEU A 39 -5.58 12.16 7.50
N ALA A 40 -4.94 12.60 6.42
CA ALA A 40 -4.49 13.98 6.25
C ALA A 40 -5.67 14.98 6.26
N LEU A 41 -6.78 14.64 5.59
CA LEU A 41 -8.00 15.47 5.63
C LEU A 41 -8.59 15.57 7.04
N VAL A 42 -8.57 14.46 7.79
CA VAL A 42 -9.01 14.44 9.19
C VAL A 42 -8.04 15.23 10.08
N HIS A 43 -6.74 15.13 9.82
CA HIS A 43 -5.70 15.86 10.54
C HIS A 43 -5.87 17.38 10.45
N LEU A 44 -6.21 17.92 9.26
CA LEU A 44 -6.53 19.34 9.08
C LEU A 44 -7.67 19.83 10.00
N GLY A 45 -8.53 18.91 10.42
CA GLY A 45 -9.65 19.12 11.32
C GLY A 45 -9.34 18.90 12.81
N ALA A 46 -8.24 18.23 13.11
CA ALA A 46 -7.86 17.82 14.45
C ALA A 46 -7.03 18.88 15.17
N LYS A 47 -7.12 18.92 16.50
CA LYS A 47 -6.24 19.75 17.35
C LYS A 47 -5.68 18.95 18.53
N ASN A 48 -4.73 19.58 19.23
CA ASN A 48 -4.17 19.07 20.48
C ASN A 48 -3.66 17.62 20.31
N ASN A 49 -3.92 16.76 21.30
CA ASN A 49 -3.44 15.38 21.31
C ASN A 49 -3.99 14.54 20.14
N THR A 50 -5.19 14.88 19.63
CA THR A 50 -5.77 14.20 18.46
C THR A 50 -4.91 14.43 17.22
N ALA A 51 -4.46 15.67 16.99
CA ALA A 51 -3.58 15.99 15.86
C ALA A 51 -2.22 15.29 16.00
N VAL A 52 -1.61 15.34 17.20
CA VAL A 52 -0.32 14.69 17.47
C VAL A 52 -0.37 13.18 17.26
N GLN A 53 -1.46 12.52 17.63
CA GLN A 53 -1.63 11.08 17.39
C GLN A 53 -1.70 10.72 15.90
N ILE A 54 -2.37 11.54 15.08
CA ILE A 54 -2.46 11.33 13.63
C ILE A 54 -1.09 11.58 12.99
N GLU A 55 -0.42 12.68 13.33
CA GLU A 55 0.93 13.00 12.85
C GLU A 55 1.94 11.92 13.24
N LYS A 56 1.80 11.35 14.45
CA LYS A 56 2.64 10.23 14.89
C LYS A 56 2.46 9.01 14.00
N ILE A 57 1.23 8.64 13.64
CA ILE A 57 0.96 7.52 12.73
C ILE A 57 1.59 7.76 11.35
N GLU A 58 1.57 8.99 10.87
CA GLU A 58 2.21 9.37 9.59
C GLU A 58 3.74 9.38 9.65
N SER A 59 4.34 9.61 10.83
CA SER A 59 5.79 9.76 11.03
C SER A 59 6.50 8.53 11.62
N THR A 60 5.78 7.44 11.86
CA THR A 60 6.31 6.23 12.48
C THR A 60 6.89 5.28 11.42
N MET A 61 8.17 4.91 11.60
CA MET A 61 8.81 3.63 11.19
C MET A 61 9.57 3.52 9.85
N THR A 62 9.79 2.28 9.35
CA THR A 62 11.04 1.80 8.70
C THR A 62 10.88 1.44 7.21
N TYR A 63 11.70 2.07 6.36
CA TYR A 63 11.63 2.12 4.89
C TYR A 63 12.69 1.31 4.13
N GLU A 64 13.78 0.97 4.82
CA GLU A 64 15.06 0.69 4.17
C GLU A 64 15.01 -0.51 3.22
N ASN A 65 14.37 -1.61 3.60
CA ASN A 65 14.39 -2.84 2.80
C ASN A 65 13.55 -2.76 1.52
N LEU A 66 12.33 -2.22 1.60
CA LEU A 66 11.41 -2.21 0.46
C LEU A 66 11.90 -1.26 -0.64
N MET A 67 12.48 -0.13 -0.26
CA MET A 67 13.06 0.80 -1.23
C MET A 67 14.43 0.36 -1.73
N LEU A 68 15.18 -0.41 -0.96
CA LEU A 68 16.40 -1.03 -1.45
C LEU A 68 16.11 -2.09 -2.52
N TRP A 69 15.09 -2.93 -2.33
CA TRP A 69 14.67 -3.95 -3.32
C TRP A 69 13.96 -3.36 -4.54
N ALA A 70 13.17 -2.30 -4.35
CA ALA A 70 12.43 -1.64 -5.43
C ALA A 70 13.19 -0.46 -6.07
N SER A 71 14.44 -0.20 -5.67
CA SER A 71 15.28 0.86 -6.25
C SER A 71 15.72 0.44 -7.65
N SER A 72 15.49 1.33 -8.63
CA SER A 72 16.02 1.16 -9.98
C SER A 72 17.54 1.10 -10.04
N GLU A 73 18.25 1.60 -9.01
CA GLU A 73 19.71 1.53 -8.94
C GLU A 73 20.24 0.10 -8.74
N HIS A 74 19.40 -0.81 -8.25
CA HIS A 74 19.72 -2.22 -8.09
C HIS A 74 18.99 -3.12 -9.10
N MET A 75 18.32 -2.53 -10.09
CA MET A 75 17.62 -3.27 -11.15
C MET A 75 18.31 -3.07 -12.50
N PHE A 76 18.43 -4.14 -13.28
CA PHE A 76 19.01 -4.11 -14.62
C PHE A 76 17.99 -4.61 -15.64
N GLU A 77 17.93 -3.97 -16.80
CA GLU A 77 17.04 -4.38 -17.89
C GLU A 77 17.40 -5.79 -18.36
N THR A 78 16.47 -6.72 -18.20
CA THR A 78 16.64 -8.13 -18.52
C THR A 78 15.37 -8.64 -19.20
N THR A 79 15.52 -9.44 -20.26
CA THR A 79 14.39 -10.14 -20.88
C THR A 79 14.04 -11.35 -20.02
N VAL A 80 12.81 -11.37 -19.49
CA VAL A 80 12.31 -12.41 -18.58
C VAL A 80 11.02 -12.99 -19.16
N GLU A 81 10.88 -14.31 -19.08
CA GLU A 81 9.61 -14.99 -19.35
C GLU A 81 8.74 -14.96 -18.08
N VAL A 82 7.61 -14.27 -18.13
CA VAL A 82 6.78 -13.98 -16.95
C VAL A 82 5.50 -14.82 -16.97
N TYR A 83 5.29 -15.59 -15.90
CA TYR A 83 4.07 -16.30 -15.60
C TYR A 83 3.42 -15.66 -14.37
N LEU A 84 2.31 -14.94 -14.59
CA LEU A 84 1.55 -14.25 -13.55
C LEU A 84 0.08 -14.70 -13.64
N PRO A 85 -0.55 -15.12 -12.52
CA PRO A 85 -1.94 -15.51 -12.55
C PRO A 85 -2.84 -14.30 -12.82
N ARG A 86 -3.96 -14.55 -13.51
CA ARG A 86 -5.11 -13.63 -13.46
C ARG A 86 -5.73 -13.74 -12.08
N PHE A 87 -6.04 -12.62 -11.45
CA PHE A 87 -6.70 -12.61 -10.15
C PHE A 87 -7.57 -11.38 -9.97
N LYS A 88 -8.56 -11.51 -9.08
CA LYS A 88 -9.41 -10.41 -8.62
C LYS A 88 -9.39 -10.41 -7.10
N LEU A 89 -8.98 -9.30 -6.52
CA LEU A 89 -8.93 -9.11 -5.08
C LEU A 89 -9.84 -7.96 -4.66
N GLU A 90 -10.68 -8.23 -3.67
CA GLU A 90 -11.47 -7.21 -2.99
C GLU A 90 -11.09 -7.25 -1.50
N GLY A 91 -10.68 -6.10 -0.97
CA GLY A 91 -10.36 -5.93 0.44
C GLY A 91 -11.32 -4.93 1.05
N THR A 92 -12.04 -5.31 2.10
CA THR A 92 -12.83 -4.38 2.92
C THR A 92 -12.38 -4.51 4.37
N PHE A 93 -11.80 -3.45 4.92
CA PHE A 93 -11.23 -3.45 6.26
C PHE A 93 -11.85 -2.34 7.11
N ASN A 94 -12.20 -2.67 8.35
CA ASN A 94 -12.43 -1.68 9.39
C ASN A 94 -11.08 -1.39 10.06
N LEU A 95 -10.55 -0.20 9.83
CA LEU A 95 -9.22 0.19 10.28
C LEU A 95 -9.20 0.74 11.71
N ASN A 96 -10.34 0.80 12.41
CA ASN A 96 -10.41 1.36 13.76
C ASN A 96 -9.40 0.70 14.72
N GLU A 97 -9.41 -0.63 14.81
CA GLU A 97 -8.51 -1.38 15.70
C GLU A 97 -7.05 -1.18 15.29
N VAL A 98 -6.77 -1.22 13.99
CA VAL A 98 -5.42 -1.01 13.44
C VAL A 98 -4.89 0.37 13.83
N LEU A 99 -5.68 1.44 13.60
CA LEU A 99 -5.29 2.81 13.92
C LEU A 99 -5.16 3.05 15.43
N GLN A 100 -6.04 2.47 16.24
CA GLN A 100 -5.95 2.51 17.70
C GLN A 100 -4.69 1.83 18.22
N GLU A 101 -4.35 0.65 17.69
CA GLU A 101 -3.11 -0.05 18.02
C GLU A 101 -1.84 0.71 17.58
N MET A 102 -1.96 1.54 16.53
CA MET A 102 -0.90 2.44 16.08
C MET A 102 -0.81 3.74 16.89
N GLY A 103 -1.74 3.95 17.84
CA GLY A 103 -1.71 5.06 18.81
C GLY A 103 -2.73 6.17 18.58
N MET A 104 -3.62 6.05 17.60
CA MET A 104 -4.72 6.98 17.35
C MET A 104 -5.95 6.52 18.12
N THR A 105 -6.08 6.96 19.36
CA THR A 105 -7.15 6.56 20.28
C THR A 105 -8.15 7.68 20.56
N ASP A 106 -7.67 8.93 20.61
CA ASP A 106 -8.46 10.05 21.12
C ASP A 106 -9.59 10.42 20.17
N ILE A 107 -9.34 10.35 18.86
CA ILE A 107 -10.33 10.68 17.83
C ILE A 107 -11.59 9.80 17.86
N PHE A 108 -11.44 8.56 18.37
CA PHE A 108 -12.52 7.59 18.48
C PHE A 108 -13.29 7.74 19.80
N THR A 109 -12.84 8.62 20.71
CA THR A 109 -13.38 8.76 22.06
C THR A 109 -14.06 10.12 22.24
N GLU A 110 -15.35 10.14 22.55
CA GLU A 110 -16.14 11.40 22.68
C GLU A 110 -15.59 12.37 23.74
N SER A 111 -15.02 11.87 24.82
CA SER A 111 -14.45 12.72 25.87
C SER A 111 -13.06 13.29 25.54
N LYS A 112 -12.39 12.80 24.48
CA LYS A 112 -11.00 13.16 24.14
C LYS A 112 -10.81 13.71 22.74
N ALA A 113 -11.70 13.39 21.80
CA ALA A 113 -11.60 13.83 20.43
C ALA A 113 -11.68 15.35 20.35
N ASP A 114 -10.70 15.96 19.68
CA ASP A 114 -10.70 17.38 19.39
C ASP A 114 -10.69 17.61 17.88
N LEU A 115 -11.89 17.75 17.34
CA LEU A 115 -12.16 18.09 15.93
C LEU A 115 -12.68 19.52 15.79
N SER A 116 -12.28 20.41 16.70
CA SER A 116 -12.77 21.80 16.78
C SER A 116 -12.39 22.68 15.59
N ALA A 117 -11.45 22.25 14.73
CA ALA A 117 -11.19 22.92 13.46
C ALA A 117 -12.18 22.54 12.35
N MET A 118 -12.93 21.44 12.50
CA MET A 118 -14.00 21.04 11.56
C MET A 118 -15.37 21.57 12.00
N SER A 119 -15.66 21.47 13.29
CA SER A 119 -16.96 21.82 13.85
C SER A 119 -16.84 22.25 15.30
N PHE A 120 -17.68 23.20 15.72
CA PHE A 120 -17.78 23.62 17.12
C PHE A 120 -18.57 22.63 17.99
N ALA A 121 -19.14 21.56 17.40
CA ALA A 121 -19.85 20.52 18.13
C ALA A 121 -18.88 19.67 18.96
N LYS A 122 -19.08 19.64 20.28
CA LYS A 122 -18.22 18.91 21.23
C LYS A 122 -18.39 17.39 21.19
N SER A 123 -19.40 16.88 20.48
CA SER A 123 -19.69 15.45 20.33
C SER A 123 -19.19 14.87 19.00
N LEU A 124 -18.42 15.64 18.23
CA LEU A 124 -17.89 15.15 16.95
C LEU A 124 -16.72 14.19 17.20
N VAL A 125 -16.90 12.94 16.78
CA VAL A 125 -15.91 11.87 16.87
C VAL A 125 -15.81 11.15 15.54
N LEU A 126 -14.68 10.48 15.32
CA LEU A 126 -14.55 9.52 14.22
C LEU A 126 -15.12 8.18 14.68
N SER A 127 -16.28 7.78 14.15
CA SER A 127 -16.90 6.51 14.54
C SER A 127 -16.22 5.33 13.87
N ASN A 128 -16.08 5.35 12.54
CA ASN A 128 -15.56 4.22 11.76
C ASN A 128 -14.69 4.69 10.60
N VAL A 129 -13.62 3.93 10.33
CA VAL A 129 -12.76 4.06 9.17
C VAL A 129 -12.88 2.78 8.35
N ILE A 130 -13.66 2.84 7.28
CA ILE A 130 -13.87 1.69 6.39
C ILE A 130 -13.08 1.92 5.12
N HIS A 131 -12.12 1.03 4.86
CA HIS A 131 -11.31 1.06 3.65
C HIS A 131 -11.71 -0.09 2.74
N LYS A 132 -12.22 0.24 1.55
CA LYS A 132 -12.61 -0.72 0.52
C LYS A 132 -11.74 -0.55 -0.72
N THR A 133 -11.21 -1.65 -1.22
CA THR A 133 -10.33 -1.69 -2.38
C THR A 133 -10.64 -2.86 -3.28
N TYR A 134 -10.43 -2.65 -4.57
CA TYR A 134 -10.57 -3.65 -5.61
C TYR A 134 -9.36 -3.60 -6.54
N VAL A 135 -8.78 -4.75 -6.84
CA VAL A 135 -7.71 -4.91 -7.83
C VAL A 135 -8.05 -6.10 -8.71
N GLU A 136 -8.01 -5.88 -10.03
CA GLU A 136 -8.14 -6.93 -11.04
C GLU A 136 -6.91 -6.90 -11.92
N VAL A 137 -6.28 -8.06 -12.07
CA VAL A 137 -5.14 -8.25 -12.97
C VAL A 137 -5.56 -9.23 -14.06
N ASN A 138 -5.55 -8.74 -15.29
CA ASN A 138 -5.83 -9.47 -16.51
C ASN A 138 -4.92 -8.96 -17.64
N GLU A 139 -4.97 -9.59 -18.81
CA GLU A 139 -4.16 -9.25 -19.97
C GLU A 139 -4.58 -7.93 -20.64
N GLU A 140 -5.79 -7.43 -20.35
CA GLU A 140 -6.36 -6.23 -20.95
C GLU A 140 -5.91 -4.93 -20.25
N GLY A 141 -5.45 -5.03 -19.00
CA GLY A 141 -5.23 -3.89 -18.09
C GLY A 141 -4.27 -2.79 -18.59
N THR A 142 -3.33 -3.11 -19.49
CA THR A 142 -2.65 -2.19 -20.42
C THR A 142 -1.89 -3.06 -21.42
N VAL A 143 -2.49 -3.34 -22.58
CA VAL A 143 -1.88 -4.18 -23.63
C VAL A 143 -0.52 -3.62 -24.02
N ALA A 144 0.55 -4.38 -23.73
CA ALA A 144 1.91 -4.05 -24.15
C ALA A 144 2.02 -4.11 -25.68
N ALA A 145 1.94 -2.96 -26.33
CA ALA A 145 2.41 -2.76 -27.69
C ALA A 145 3.94 -2.74 -27.70
N ALA A 146 4.57 -3.92 -27.77
CA ALA A 146 6.00 -4.04 -28.07
C ALA A 146 6.23 -5.21 -29.03
N GLY A 147 5.65 -5.10 -30.22
CA GLY A 147 6.12 -5.83 -31.39
C GLY A 147 7.31 -5.09 -31.97
N THR A 148 8.53 -5.51 -31.62
CA THR A 148 9.74 -5.15 -32.38
C THR A 148 10.50 -6.41 -32.72
N GLY A 149 10.31 -6.85 -33.97
CA GLY A 149 11.02 -7.97 -34.57
C GLY A 149 12.47 -7.62 -34.91
N ALA A 150 13.38 -8.47 -34.42
CA ALA A 150 14.64 -8.78 -35.07
C ALA A 150 15.05 -10.20 -34.65
N VAL A 151 14.93 -11.17 -35.56
CA VAL A 151 15.39 -12.54 -35.32
C VAL A 151 16.91 -12.55 -35.46
N ILE A 152 17.62 -12.39 -34.34
CA ILE A 152 19.03 -12.76 -34.25
C ILE A 152 19.08 -14.21 -33.81
N VAL A 153 19.42 -15.11 -34.74
CA VAL A 153 19.60 -16.54 -34.44
C VAL A 153 20.89 -16.69 -33.63
N ARG A 154 20.80 -16.71 -32.30
CA ARG A 154 21.93 -17.06 -31.42
C ARG A 154 22.07 -18.58 -31.40
N ARG A 155 23.23 -19.12 -31.79
CA ARG A 155 23.56 -20.56 -31.83
C ARG A 155 23.83 -21.20 -30.46
N SER A 156 23.37 -20.59 -29.38
CA SER A 156 23.44 -21.11 -28.01
C SER A 156 22.11 -20.84 -27.32
N LEU A 157 21.62 -21.78 -26.50
CA LEU A 157 20.43 -21.57 -25.67
C LEU A 157 20.58 -20.23 -24.93
N PRO A 158 19.72 -19.23 -25.20
CA PRO A 158 19.62 -18.08 -24.33
C PRO A 158 19.18 -18.64 -22.97
N LEU A 159 19.94 -18.38 -21.92
CA LEU A 159 19.42 -18.46 -20.56
C LEU A 159 18.38 -17.36 -20.46
N THR A 160 17.13 -17.66 -20.81
CA THR A 160 15.99 -16.78 -20.55
C THR A 160 15.64 -16.98 -19.09
N GLU A 161 15.74 -15.93 -18.29
CA GLU A 161 15.28 -15.97 -16.91
C GLU A 161 13.76 -16.16 -16.90
N VAL A 162 13.27 -17.04 -16.03
CA VAL A 162 11.84 -17.33 -15.90
C VAL A 162 11.38 -16.81 -14.54
N PHE A 163 10.40 -15.91 -14.55
CA PHE A 163 9.70 -15.48 -13.35
C PHE A 163 8.34 -16.17 -13.30
N MET A 164 8.12 -17.03 -12.31
CA MET A 164 6.88 -17.77 -12.15
C MET A 164 6.26 -17.51 -10.77
N ALA A 165 5.13 -16.81 -10.78
CA ALA A 165 4.36 -16.50 -9.59
C ALA A 165 3.29 -17.58 -9.33
N ASP A 166 3.75 -18.82 -9.11
CA ASP A 166 2.90 -20.02 -8.87
C ASP A 166 2.70 -20.36 -7.38
N HIS A 167 3.17 -19.49 -6.48
CA HIS A 167 3.08 -19.62 -5.03
C HIS A 167 2.78 -18.25 -4.41
N PRO A 168 2.42 -18.16 -3.11
CA PRO A 168 2.06 -16.90 -2.48
C PRO A 168 3.11 -15.80 -2.69
N PHE A 169 2.66 -14.63 -3.12
CA PHE A 169 3.55 -13.49 -3.38
C PHE A 169 2.96 -12.17 -2.88
N LEU A 170 3.86 -11.22 -2.61
CA LEU A 170 3.51 -9.83 -2.37
C LEU A 170 3.59 -9.06 -3.69
N PHE A 171 2.69 -8.09 -3.85
CA PHE A 171 2.71 -7.16 -4.97
C PHE A 171 2.39 -5.75 -4.50
N PHE A 172 2.86 -4.77 -5.26
CA PHE A 172 2.50 -3.38 -5.05
C PHE A 172 2.40 -2.65 -6.40
N ILE A 173 1.50 -1.67 -6.46
CA ILE A 173 1.39 -0.75 -7.59
C ILE A 173 1.96 0.58 -7.12
N ARG A 174 2.96 1.10 -7.85
CA ARG A 174 3.71 2.28 -7.46
C ARG A 174 3.64 3.36 -8.53
N HIS A 175 3.56 4.61 -8.11
CA HIS A 175 3.83 5.76 -8.98
C HIS A 175 5.35 5.93 -9.13
N ASN A 176 5.88 5.65 -10.33
CA ASN A 176 7.33 5.57 -10.56
C ASN A 176 8.08 6.88 -10.30
N HIS A 177 7.50 8.03 -10.66
CA HIS A 177 8.19 9.31 -10.49
C HIS A 177 8.37 9.69 -9.02
N SER A 178 7.36 9.44 -8.17
CA SER A 178 7.44 9.75 -6.74
C SER A 178 7.91 8.58 -5.88
N ASN A 179 7.99 7.36 -6.44
CA ASN A 179 8.17 6.10 -5.72
C ASN A 179 7.07 5.80 -4.68
N THR A 180 5.87 6.38 -4.81
CA THR A 180 4.78 6.19 -3.84
C THR A 180 3.98 4.93 -4.12
N ILE A 181 3.77 4.09 -3.11
CA ILE A 181 2.91 2.91 -3.20
C ILE A 181 1.44 3.34 -3.20
N LEU A 182 0.74 3.03 -4.28
CA LEU A 182 -0.68 3.28 -4.47
C LEU A 182 -1.52 2.12 -3.95
N PHE A 183 -1.09 0.90 -4.22
CA PHE A 183 -1.73 -0.33 -3.76
C PHE A 183 -0.69 -1.31 -3.24
N PHE A 184 -1.04 -2.04 -2.20
CA PHE A 184 -0.23 -3.12 -1.64
C PHE A 184 -1.11 -4.34 -1.43
N GLY A 185 -0.58 -5.52 -1.73
CA GLY A 185 -1.31 -6.75 -1.52
C GLY A 185 -0.45 -7.98 -1.36
N LYS A 186 -1.09 -8.99 -0.77
CA LYS A 186 -0.61 -10.37 -0.64
C LYS A 186 -1.59 -11.25 -1.38
N LEU A 187 -1.11 -12.03 -2.34
CA LEU A 187 -1.88 -13.07 -3.01
C LEU A 187 -1.38 -14.42 -2.49
N CYS A 188 -2.22 -15.13 -1.74
CA CYS A 188 -1.98 -16.49 -1.25
C CYS A 188 -2.65 -17.54 -2.14
N SER A 189 -3.83 -17.23 -2.69
CA SER A 189 -4.55 -18.11 -3.62
C SER A 189 -5.32 -17.28 -4.65
N PRO A 190 -5.02 -17.42 -5.96
CA PRO A 190 -5.65 -16.66 -7.04
C PRO A 190 -7.12 -16.99 -7.28
#